data_AF-A0A1H0NGB5-F1
#
_entry.id   AF-A0A1H0NGB5-F1
#
_cell.length_a   1.000
_cell.length_b   1.000
_cell.length_c   1.000
_cell.angle_alpha   90.00
_cell.angle_beta   90.00
_cell.angle_gamma   90.00
#
_symmetry.space_group_name_H-M   'P 1'
#
loop_
_entity.id
_entity.type
_entity.pdbx_description
1 polymer ?
#
loop_
_entity_poly.entity_id
_entity_poly.type
_entity_poly.pdbx_seq_one_letter_code
_entity_poly.pdbx_strand_id
1 'polypeptide(L)' 'MTDYDRRHMTQYMRLLDAAGEGASWQEAAQIILGLDTQKEPERARLVHDTHLERARWLSSEGYRQLAAGRTN' A
#
# COMPACT_ATOMS: atom_id res chain seq x y z
N MET A 1 0.87 -13.90 -1.24
CA MET A 1 0.73 -12.86 -2.27
C MET A 1 -0.25 -13.35 -3.32
N THR A 2 -1.27 -12.56 -3.62
CA THR A 2 -2.35 -12.83 -4.60
C THR A 2 -2.10 -12.10 -5.92
N ASP A 3 -2.84 -12.40 -6.98
CA ASP A 3 -2.77 -11.62 -8.23
C ASP A 3 -3.22 -10.17 -8.07
N TYR A 4 -4.11 -9.91 -7.11
CA TYR A 4 -4.48 -8.55 -6.70
C TYR A 4 -3.25 -7.81 -6.17
N ASP A 5 -2.51 -8.43 -5.23
CA ASP A 5 -1.30 -7.83 -4.66
C ASP A 5 -0.25 -7.53 -5.75
N ARG A 6 -0.08 -8.43 -6.73
CA ARG A 6 0.86 -8.23 -7.85
C ARG A 6 0.49 -7.02 -8.70
N ARG A 7 -0.80 -6.81 -8.98
CA ARG A 7 -1.30 -5.67 -9.76
C ARG A 7 -1.16 -4.34 -9.04
N HIS A 8 -1.20 -4.35 -7.70
CA HIS A 8 -1.14 -3.15 -6.87
C HIS A 8 0.26 -2.86 -6.29
N MET A 9 1.28 -3.61 -6.73
CA MET A 9 2.64 -3.51 -6.18
C MET A 9 3.22 -2.09 -6.25
N THR A 10 3.02 -1.39 -7.37
CA THR A 10 3.47 0.00 -7.53
C THR A 10 2.78 0.94 -6.55
N GLN A 11 1.48 0.75 -6.30
CA GLN A 11 0.73 1.57 -5.34
C GLN A 11 1.17 1.29 -3.92
N TYR A 12 1.45 0.03 -3.57
CA TYR A 12 1.99 -0.34 -2.27
C TYR A 12 3.36 0.28 -1.99
N MET A 13 4.29 0.26 -2.96
CA MET A 13 5.59 0.91 -2.80
C MET A 13 5.43 2.42 -2.54
N ARG A 14 4.62 3.10 -3.36
CA ARG A 14 4.38 4.54 -3.20
C ARG A 14 3.69 4.88 -1.88
N LEU A 15 2.79 4.02 -1.38
CA LEU A 15 2.15 4.21 -0.07
C LEU A 15 3.14 4.03 1.08
N LEU A 16 4.09 3.09 0.96
CA LEU A 16 5.15 2.92 1.96
C LEU A 16 6.09 4.13 1.98
N ASP A 17 6.49 4.63 0.81
CA ASP A 17 7.33 5.83 0.70
C ASP A 17 6.62 7.05 1.30
N ALA A 18 5.37 7.30 0.90
CA ALA A 18 4.56 8.40 1.43
C ALA A 18 4.40 8.32 2.96
N ALA A 19 4.16 7.11 3.50
CA ALA A 19 4.08 6.92 4.95
C ALA A 19 5.42 7.13 5.65
N GLY A 20 6.54 6.76 5.02
CA GLY A 20 7.90 6.99 5.53
C GLY A 20 8.31 8.46 5.52
N GLU A 21 7.83 9.22 4.54
CA GLU A 21 8.01 10.68 4.43
C GLU A 21 7.03 11.48 5.31
N GLY A 22 6.08 10.81 5.97
CA GLY A 22 5.08 11.47 6.83
C GLY A 22 4.01 12.24 6.05
N ALA A 23 3.77 11.87 4.79
CA ALA A 23 2.74 12.49 3.96
C ALA A 23 1.33 12.29 4.54
N SER A 24 0.45 13.23 4.21
CA SER A 24 -0.97 13.13 4.59
C SER A 24 -1.63 11.91 3.93
N TRP A 25 -2.40 11.14 4.70
CA TRP A 25 -3.15 10.01 4.16
C TRP A 25 -4.16 10.46 3.11
N GLN A 26 -4.72 11.67 3.21
CA GLN A 26 -5.64 12.20 2.21
C GLN A 26 -4.94 12.46 0.88
N GLU A 27 -3.74 13.04 0.90
CA GLU A 27 -2.96 13.30 -0.31
C GLU A 27 -2.50 11.99 -0.94
N ALA A 28 -2.02 11.04 -0.13
CA ALA A 28 -1.66 9.71 -0.58
C ALA A 28 -2.86 8.99 -1.22
N ALA A 29 -4.04 9.02 -0.59
CA ALA A 29 -5.25 8.42 -1.13
C ALA A 29 -5.70 9.05 -2.47
N GLN A 30 -5.61 10.37 -2.60
CA GLN A 30 -5.94 11.06 -3.85
C GLN A 30 -4.94 10.78 -4.96
N ILE A 31 -3.64 10.90 -4.68
CA ILE A 31 -2.57 10.86 -5.69
C ILE A 31 -2.20 9.43 -6.08
N ILE A 32 -2.18 8.50 -5.13
CA ILE A 32 -1.70 7.12 -5.35
C ILE A 32 -2.86 6.18 -5.68
N LEU A 33 -4.01 6.34 -5.01
CA LEU A 33 -5.16 5.46 -5.15
C LEU A 33 -6.29 6.06 -6.02
N GLY A 34 -6.19 7.35 -6.39
CA GLY A 34 -7.20 8.02 -7.21
C GLY A 34 -8.54 8.21 -6.49
N LEU A 35 -8.53 8.27 -5.16
CA LEU A 35 -9.75 8.37 -4.34
C LEU A 35 -10.10 9.83 -4.04
N ASP A 36 -11.37 10.19 -4.17
CA ASP A 36 -11.85 11.52 -3.80
C ASP A 36 -12.14 11.57 -2.29
N THR A 37 -11.16 12.04 -1.53
CA THR A 37 -11.25 12.12 -0.05
C THR A 37 -12.19 13.23 0.44
N GLN A 38 -12.65 14.13 -0.43
CA GLN A 38 -13.61 15.17 -0.07
C GLN A 38 -15.05 14.66 -0.24
N LYS A 39 -15.32 13.87 -1.28
CA LYS A 39 -16.64 13.29 -1.52
C LYS A 39 -16.91 12.04 -0.68
N GLU A 40 -15.90 11.19 -0.48
CA GLU A 40 -16.06 9.90 0.19
C GLU A 40 -14.95 9.67 1.24
N PRO A 41 -14.81 10.53 2.26
CA PRO A 41 -13.68 10.51 3.20
C PRO A 41 -13.52 9.17 3.93
N GLU A 42 -14.62 8.58 4.40
CA GLU A 42 -14.59 7.32 5.15
C GLU A 42 -14.16 6.14 4.27
N ARG A 43 -14.75 6.04 3.07
CA ARG A 43 -14.38 5.00 2.09
C ARG A 43 -12.93 5.17 1.67
N ALA A 44 -12.50 6.41 1.40
CA ALA A 44 -11.13 6.69 0.97
C ALA A 44 -10.12 6.30 2.06
N ARG A 45 -10.43 6.61 3.32
CA ARG A 45 -9.61 6.23 4.48
C ARG A 45 -9.53 4.71 4.63
N LEU A 46 -10.65 4.00 4.57
CA LEU A 46 -10.67 2.54 4.69
C LEU A 46 -9.82 1.88 3.62
N VAL A 47 -9.94 2.33 2.37
CA VAL A 47 -9.17 1.78 1.24
C VAL A 47 -7.68 2.10 1.43
N HIS A 48 -7.33 3.32 1.81
CA HIS A 48 -5.95 3.71 2.11
C HIS A 48 -5.34 2.81 3.20
N ASP A 49 -6.01 2.70 4.35
CA ASP A 49 -5.49 1.96 5.49
C ASP A 49 -5.32 0.47 5.16
N THR A 50 -6.31 -0.13 4.48
CA THR A 50 -6.24 -1.54 4.03
C THR A 50 -5.07 -1.77 3.06
N HIS A 51 -4.82 -0.84 2.13
CA HIS A 51 -3.71 -0.96 1.18
C HIS A 51 -2.36 -0.76 1.86
N LEU A 52 -2.25 0.18 2.81
CA LEU A 52 -1.03 0.43 3.54
C LEU A 52 -0.68 -0.74 4.48
N GLU A 53 -1.67 -1.33 5.15
CA GLU A 53 -1.49 -2.55 5.94
C GLU A 53 -1.01 -3.72 5.08
N ARG A 54 -1.62 -3.91 3.90
CA ARG A 54 -1.19 -4.92 2.92
C ARG A 54 0.25 -4.68 2.46
N ALA A 55 0.59 -3.43 2.14
CA ALA A 55 1.93 -3.04 1.74
C ALA A 55 2.96 -3.35 2.84
N ARG A 56 2.66 -2.98 4.10
CA ARG A 56 3.50 -3.28 5.26
C ARG A 56 3.65 -4.77 5.51
N TRP A 57 2.59 -5.55 5.35
CA TRP A 57 2.68 -7.00 5.49
C TRP A 57 3.57 -7.61 4.39
N LEU A 58 3.43 -7.17 3.15
CA LEU A 58 4.28 -7.62 2.04
C LEU A 58 5.75 -7.19 2.22
N SER A 59 6.01 -5.99 2.76
CA SER A 59 7.38 -5.55 3.04
C SER A 59 8.01 -6.24 4.24
N SER A 60 7.21 -6.66 5.22
CA SER A 60 7.71 -7.28 6.47
C SER A 60 7.81 -8.81 6.38
N GLU A 61 6.91 -9.46 5.64
CA GLU A 61 6.82 -10.93 5.49
C GLU A 61 7.20 -11.38 4.07
N GLY A 62 6.77 -10.67 3.03
CA GLY A 62 7.11 -10.97 1.63
C GLY A 62 8.59 -10.71 1.30
N TYR A 63 9.18 -9.66 1.88
CA TYR A 63 10.63 -9.40 1.75
C TYR A 63 11.46 -10.51 2.40
N ARG A 64 11.03 -11.08 3.53
CA ARG A 64 11.70 -12.24 4.15
C ARG A 64 11.69 -13.46 3.23
N GLN A 65 10.63 -13.68 2.45
CA GLN A 65 10.58 -14.81 1.51
C GLN A 65 11.37 -14.56 0.21
N LEU A 66 11.46 -13.32 -0.27
CA LEU A 66 12.27 -12.95 -1.44
C LEU A 66 13.77 -12.84 -1.11
N ALA A 67 14.13 -12.27 0.05
CA ALA A 67 15.52 -12.14 0.50
C ALA A 67 16.11 -13.45 1.04
N ALA A 68 15.27 -14.39 1.50
CA ALA A 68 15.73 -15.70 1.97
C ALA A 68 15.96 -16.74 0.86
N GLY A 69 15.83 -16.36 -0.43
CA GLY A 69 16.22 -17.22 -1.55
C GLY A 69 15.75 -18.66 -1.42
N ARG A 70 14.44 -18.91 -1.30
CA ARG A 70 13.94 -20.28 -1.38
C ARG A 70 13.73 -20.68 -2.84
N THR A 71 14.82 -21.12 -3.46
CA THR A 71 14.79 -22.41 -4.17
C THR A 71 14.40 -23.49 -3.17
N ASN A 72 13.16 -23.97 -3.24
CA ASN A 72 12.84 -25.38 -3.05
C ASN A 72 11.48 -25.68 -3.70
#